data_AF-A0A087GEF0-F1
#
_entry.id   AF-A0A087GEF0-F1
#
_cell.length_a   1.000
_cell.length_b   1.000
_cell.length_c   1.000
_cell.angle_alpha   90.00
_cell.angle_beta   90.00
_cell.angle_gamma   90.00
#
_symmetry.space_group_name_H-M   'P 1'
#
loop_
_entity.id
_entity.type
_entity.pdbx_description
1 polymer ?
#
loop_
_entity_poly.entity_id
_entity_poly.type
_entity_poly.pdbx_seq_one_letter_code
_entity_poly.pdbx_strand_id
1 'polypeptide(L)'
;MSMEFWGAKVQSKKGLNVNLRQRELVHLSHVSLDLGCYNDDRAIIQLEVGGKGKFVIGSLSKQKTVSMSVDLIVDESFRLSHSLNKGSVHFVGYKTSNLKNATAEDKVNLVSEGNKGKNNKGKKRKREQE
;
A
#
# COMPACT_ATOMS: atom_id res chain seq x y z
N MET A 1 -6.60 4.42 12.96
CA MET A 1 -5.42 4.36 12.07
C MET A 1 -5.89 3.75 10.77
N SER A 2 -5.80 4.47 9.66
CA SER A 2 -6.02 3.90 8.33
C SER A 2 -4.72 3.25 7.85
N MET A 3 -4.85 2.10 7.19
CA MET A 3 -3.77 1.46 6.46
C MET A 3 -3.96 1.80 4.99
N GLU A 4 -2.96 2.44 4.41
CA GLU A 4 -2.97 2.84 3.01
C GLU A 4 -1.97 1.97 2.25
N PHE A 5 -2.31 1.64 1.01
CA PHE A 5 -1.37 0.97 0.11
C PHE A 5 -0.09 1.81 -0.01
N TRP A 6 1.04 1.14 0.08
CA TRP A 6 2.35 1.74 -0.08
C TRP A 6 3.18 0.94 -1.08
N GLY A 7 3.85 1.65 -1.99
CA GLY A 7 4.71 1.05 -3.00
C GLY A 7 5.92 1.92 -3.31
N ALA A 8 7.05 1.27 -3.57
CA ALA A 8 8.30 1.94 -3.88
C ALA A 8 9.09 1.19 -4.95
N LYS A 9 9.60 1.94 -5.93
CA LYS A 9 10.56 1.45 -6.92
C LYS A 9 11.96 1.89 -6.52
N VAL A 10 12.86 0.93 -6.34
CA VAL A 10 14.27 1.18 -6.02
C VAL A 10 15.10 0.84 -7.25
N GLN A 11 15.90 1.79 -7.73
CA GLN A 11 16.76 1.63 -8.90
C GLN A 11 18.16 1.15 -8.47
N SER A 12 18.85 0.46 -9.37
CA SER A 12 20.26 0.10 -9.18
C SER A 12 21.11 1.27 -8.71
N LYS A 13 21.97 1.00 -7.72
CA LYS A 13 22.88 1.97 -7.10
C LYS A 13 22.19 3.15 -6.38
N LYS A 14 20.85 3.17 -6.33
CA LYS A 14 20.06 4.22 -5.67
C LYS A 14 19.17 3.58 -4.60
N GLY A 15 19.72 3.38 -3.41
CA GLY A 15 18.90 3.00 -2.25
C GLY A 15 17.86 4.07 -1.93
N LEU A 16 16.72 3.67 -1.39
CA LEU A 16 15.60 4.54 -1.04
C LEU A 16 15.50 4.70 0.48
N ASN A 17 15.62 5.92 0.98
CA ASN A 17 15.34 6.24 2.36
C ASN A 17 13.84 6.46 2.55
N VAL A 18 13.26 5.79 3.54
CA VAL A 18 11.87 5.93 3.95
C VAL A 18 11.87 6.53 5.35
N ASN A 19 11.43 7.79 5.44
CA ASN A 19 11.34 8.50 6.71
C ASN A 19 9.95 8.28 7.32
N LEU A 20 9.92 7.71 8.51
CA LEU A 20 8.68 7.50 9.28
C LEU A 20 8.54 8.55 10.37
N ARG A 21 7.32 9.03 10.58
CA ARG A 21 6.97 9.91 11.71
C ARG A 21 6.59 9.07 12.93
N GLN A 22 6.46 9.72 14.08
CA GLN A 22 5.94 9.06 15.29
C GLN A 22 4.62 8.33 14.99
N ARG A 23 4.52 7.07 15.40
CA ARG A 23 3.35 6.19 15.22
C ARG A 23 3.01 5.83 13.76
N GLU A 24 3.92 6.08 12.83
CA GLU A 24 3.85 5.51 11.48
C GLU A 24 4.65 4.21 11.45
N LEU A 25 4.16 3.22 10.73
CA LEU A 25 4.88 2.00 10.39
C LEU A 25 4.64 1.63 8.94
N VAL A 26 5.55 0.84 8.38
CA VAL A 26 5.39 0.19 7.09
C VAL A 26 5.41 -1.32 7.32
N HIS A 27 4.33 -1.99 6.93
CA HIS A 27 4.33 -3.42 6.70
C HIS A 27 4.76 -3.66 5.25
N LEU A 28 5.99 -4.12 5.05
CA LEU A 28 6.47 -4.59 3.77
C LEU A 28 5.95 -6.02 3.57
N SER A 29 5.13 -6.21 2.54
CA SER A 29 4.41 -7.48 2.30
C SER A 29 4.95 -8.25 1.10
N HIS A 30 5.55 -7.55 0.14
CA HIS A 30 6.01 -8.17 -1.10
C HIS A 30 7.17 -7.40 -1.74
N VAL A 31 8.05 -8.14 -2.40
CA VAL A 31 9.19 -7.62 -3.14
C VAL A 31 9.29 -8.33 -4.49
N SER A 32 9.49 -7.60 -5.58
CA SER A 32 9.62 -8.18 -6.92
C SER A 32 10.69 -7.49 -7.77
N LEU A 33 11.28 -8.25 -8.69
CA LEU A 33 12.13 -7.74 -9.75
C LEU A 33 11.28 -7.02 -10.80
N ASP A 34 11.83 -5.93 -11.34
CA ASP A 34 11.32 -5.37 -12.59
C ASP A 34 11.74 -6.30 -13.75
N LEU A 35 10.85 -6.56 -14.70
CA LEU A 35 11.09 -7.49 -15.83
C LEU A 35 11.89 -6.83 -16.96
N GLY A 36 12.95 -6.10 -16.60
CA GLY A 36 13.83 -5.42 -17.54
C GLY A 36 14.92 -6.33 -18.12
N CYS A 37 15.52 -5.91 -19.23
CA CYS A 37 16.71 -6.55 -19.79
C CYS A 37 17.96 -6.10 -19.02
N TYR A 38 18.39 -6.91 -18.05
CA TYR A 38 19.65 -6.73 -17.31
C TYR A 38 20.29 -8.10 -17.03
N ASN A 39 21.62 -8.13 -17.03
CA ASN A 39 22.41 -9.37 -17.06
C ASN A 39 22.63 -10.00 -15.67
N ASP A 40 22.25 -9.31 -14.60
CA ASP A 40 22.45 -9.85 -13.26
C ASP A 40 21.47 -11.00 -13.00
N ASP A 41 22.01 -12.18 -12.65
CA ASP A 41 21.23 -13.38 -12.39
C ASP A 41 20.47 -13.33 -11.07
N ARG A 42 20.95 -12.53 -10.11
CA ARG A 42 20.44 -12.47 -8.74
C ARG A 42 20.50 -11.05 -8.15
N ALA A 43 19.42 -10.65 -7.50
CA ALA A 43 19.34 -9.47 -6.65
C ALA A 43 19.34 -9.90 -5.18
N ILE A 44 20.29 -9.41 -4.38
CA ILE A 44 20.22 -9.47 -2.92
C ILE A 44 19.43 -8.27 -2.44
N ILE A 45 18.35 -8.50 -1.71
CA ILE A 45 17.45 -7.46 -1.20
C ILE A 45 17.87 -7.09 0.21
N GLN A 46 18.03 -5.80 0.47
CA GLN A 46 18.63 -5.30 1.70
C GLN A 46 17.76 -4.21 2.34
N LEU A 47 17.61 -4.30 3.65
CA LEU A 47 16.93 -3.35 4.52
C LEU A 47 17.91 -2.85 5.56
N GLU A 48 18.09 -1.55 5.68
CA GLU A 48 18.91 -0.92 6.71
C GLU A 48 18.03 -0.08 7.62
N VAL A 49 18.07 -0.33 8.93
CA VAL A 49 17.27 0.40 9.92
C VAL A 49 18.21 1.23 10.79
N GLY A 50 17.90 2.51 10.95
CA GLY A 50 18.74 3.44 11.70
C GLY A 50 19.05 2.91 13.11
N GLY A 51 20.34 2.84 13.47
CA GLY A 51 20.78 2.33 14.78
C GLY A 51 20.77 0.81 14.94
N LYS A 52 20.18 0.03 14.02
CA LYS A 52 20.16 -1.45 14.05
C LYS A 52 21.07 -2.09 13.01
N GLY A 53 21.43 -1.34 11.97
CA GLY A 53 22.33 -1.78 10.92
C GLY A 53 21.61 -2.35 9.70
N LYS A 54 22.33 -3.14 8.91
CA LYS A 54 21.91 -3.60 7.58
C LYS A 54 21.62 -5.10 7.58
N PHE A 55 20.46 -5.46 7.06
CA PHE A 55 19.94 -6.82 6.98
C PHE A 55 19.73 -7.24 5.52
N VAL A 56 20.00 -8.51 5.23
CA VAL A 56 19.58 -9.14 3.97
C VAL A 56 18.24 -9.80 4.22
N ILE A 57 17.20 -9.34 3.51
CA ILE A 57 15.83 -9.84 3.70
C ILE A 57 15.44 -10.91 2.67
N GLY A 58 16.25 -11.09 1.63
CA GLY A 58 16.03 -12.15 0.65
C GLY A 58 16.91 -12.03 -0.60
N SER A 59 16.71 -12.98 -1.52
CA SER A 59 17.32 -12.94 -2.84
C SER A 59 16.29 -13.26 -3.92
N LEU A 60 16.28 -12.49 -4.99
CA LEU A 60 15.44 -12.71 -6.16
C LEU A 60 16.32 -13.08 -7.36
N SER A 61 15.78 -13.85 -8.30
CA SER A 61 16.46 -14.25 -9.53
C SER A 61 15.44 -14.37 -10.66
N LYS A 62 15.82 -13.92 -11.86
CA LYS A 62 14.94 -14.00 -13.04
C LYS A 62 14.55 -15.41 -13.41
N GLN A 63 15.42 -16.38 -13.15
CA GLN A 63 15.22 -17.77 -13.57
C GLN A 63 14.48 -18.61 -12.53
N LYS A 64 14.50 -18.21 -11.25
CA LYS A 64 13.97 -19.02 -10.15
C LYS A 64 12.83 -18.36 -9.40
N THR A 65 13.05 -17.13 -8.93
CA THR A 65 12.15 -16.46 -7.99
C THR A 65 12.18 -14.98 -8.28
N VAL A 66 11.26 -14.52 -9.12
CA VAL A 66 11.17 -13.11 -9.54
C VAL A 66 10.53 -12.23 -8.47
N SER A 67 9.80 -12.82 -7.53
CA SER A 67 9.19 -12.12 -6.40
C SER A 67 9.08 -12.99 -5.16
N MET A 68 8.91 -12.35 -4.01
CA MET A 68 8.75 -13.00 -2.71
C MET A 68 7.76 -12.23 -1.84
N SER A 69 6.92 -12.97 -1.11
CA SER A 69 6.18 -12.43 0.04
C SER A 69 7.11 -12.32 1.24
N VAL A 70 6.97 -11.25 2.00
CA VAL A 70 7.66 -11.03 3.27
C VAL A 70 6.66 -10.52 4.29
N ASP A 71 6.93 -10.73 5.57
CA ASP A 71 6.14 -10.16 6.67
C ASP A 71 7.10 -9.36 7.55
N LEU A 72 7.38 -8.12 7.13
CA LEU A 72 8.30 -7.23 7.82
C LEU A 72 7.58 -5.95 8.22
N ILE A 73 7.52 -5.68 9.51
CA ILE A 73 6.96 -4.45 10.08
C ILE A 73 8.12 -3.58 10.56
N VAL A 74 8.21 -2.36 10.05
CA VAL A 74 9.24 -1.38 10.40
C VAL A 74 8.57 -0.10 10.88
N ASP A 75 8.90 0.34 12.08
CA ASP A 75 8.34 1.51 12.79
C ASP A 75 9.36 2.66 12.98
N GLU A 76 10.56 2.50 12.43
CA GLU A 76 11.65 3.48 12.42
C GLU A 76 12.04 3.82 10.98
N SER A 77 12.70 4.97 10.77
CA SER A 77 13.22 5.31 9.43
C SER A 77 14.22 4.27 8.94
N PHE A 78 14.05 3.84 7.68
CA PHE A 78 14.82 2.75 7.09
C PHE A 78 15.24 3.06 5.65
N ARG A 79 16.16 2.25 5.13
CA ARG A 79 16.66 2.34 3.76
C ARG A 79 16.54 1.00 3.05
N LEU A 80 15.89 1.00 1.90
CA LEU A 80 15.78 -0.14 1.00
C LEU A 80 16.86 -0.08 -0.07
N SER A 81 17.47 -1.21 -0.39
CA SER A 81 18.47 -1.31 -1.45
C SER A 81 18.53 -2.72 -2.04
N HIS A 82 19.23 -2.88 -3.16
CA HIS A 82 19.48 -4.16 -3.78
C HIS A 82 20.85 -4.21 -4.47
N SER A 83 21.33 -5.42 -4.78
CA SER A 83 22.66 -5.63 -5.39
C SER A 83 22.72 -5.53 -6.91
N LEU A 84 21.59 -5.40 -7.62
CA LEU A 84 21.61 -5.29 -9.10
C LEU A 84 22.43 -4.08 -9.58
N ASN A 85 23.26 -4.31 -10.59
CA ASN A 85 24.02 -3.30 -11.32
C ASN A 85 23.13 -2.50 -12.29
N LYS A 86 22.13 -3.14 -12.88
CA LYS A 86 21.10 -2.53 -13.73
C LYS A 86 19.71 -3.07 -13.39
N GLY A 87 18.68 -2.25 -13.60
CA GLY A 87 17.29 -2.59 -13.30
C GLY A 87 16.82 -2.03 -11.97
N SER A 88 15.73 -2.61 -11.47
CA SER A 88 15.05 -2.12 -10.27
C SER A 88 14.27 -3.21 -9.57
N VAL A 89 13.98 -2.95 -8.30
CA VAL A 89 13.15 -3.78 -7.44
C VAL A 89 11.95 -2.97 -6.97
N HIS A 90 10.78 -3.60 -6.97
CA HIS A 90 9.54 -3.05 -6.46
C HIS A 90 9.26 -3.62 -5.08
N PHE A 91 8.94 -2.75 -4.14
CA PHE A 91 8.55 -3.08 -2.77
C PHE A 91 7.10 -2.63 -2.60
N VAL A 92 6.23 -3.48 -2.06
CA VAL A 92 4.84 -3.11 -1.80
C VAL A 92 4.37 -3.60 -0.44
N GLY A 93 3.38 -2.91 0.10
CA GLY A 93 2.86 -3.18 1.42
C GLY A 93 1.86 -2.13 1.85
N TYR A 94 1.80 -1.90 3.15
CA TYR A 94 0.87 -0.95 3.75
C TYR A 94 1.61 -0.02 4.69
N LYS A 95 1.24 1.26 4.65
CA LYS A 95 1.72 2.27 5.59
C LYS A 95 0.57 2.71 6.48
N THR A 96 0.82 2.86 7.77
CA THR A 96 -0.15 3.49 8.67
C THR A 96 -0.04 5.00 8.57
N SER A 97 -1.18 5.67 8.37
CA SER A 97 -1.27 7.13 8.47
C SER A 97 -1.60 7.53 9.92
N ASN A 98 -0.88 8.53 10.43
CA ASN A 98 -1.15 9.07 11.76
C ASN A 98 -2.44 9.89 11.70
N LEU A 99 -3.50 9.39 12.33
CA LEU A 99 -4.82 10.03 12.38
C LEU A 99 -4.77 11.24 13.33
N LYS A 100 -4.05 12.30 12.98
CA LYS A 100 -4.04 13.56 13.75
C LYS A 100 -4.99 14.63 13.20
N ASN A 101 -5.70 14.36 12.09
CA ASN A 101 -6.66 15.29 11.49
C ASN A 101 -8.04 14.67 11.22
N ALA A 102 -8.48 13.66 11.98
CA ALA A 102 -9.89 13.26 11.99
C ALA A 102 -10.64 14.08 13.06
N THR A 103 -10.62 15.40 12.92
CA THR A 103 -11.51 16.30 13.67
C THR A 103 -12.21 17.19 12.66
N ALA A 104 -13.54 17.03 12.64
CA ALA A 104 -14.57 17.75 11.90
C ALA A 104 -14.69 17.47 10.39
N GLU A 105 -15.84 16.85 10.06
CA GLU A 105 -16.50 16.84 8.74
C GLU A 105 -16.04 15.81 7.70
N ASP A 106 -16.27 14.53 7.97
CA ASP A 106 -16.71 13.61 6.91
C ASP A 106 -17.84 12.72 7.45
N LYS A 107 -19.08 13.21 7.29
CA LYS A 107 -20.27 12.38 7.48
C LYS A 107 -20.36 11.43 6.30
N VAL A 108 -19.87 10.20 6.47
CA VAL A 108 -20.14 9.11 5.54
C VAL A 108 -21.63 8.77 5.66
N ASN A 109 -22.45 9.31 4.75
CA ASN A 109 -23.85 8.90 4.58
C ASN A 109 -23.88 7.46 4.03
N LEU A 110 -23.96 6.48 4.91
CA LEU A 110 -24.37 5.12 4.57
C LEU A 110 -25.89 5.14 4.35
N VAL A 111 -26.33 5.39 3.12
CA VAL A 111 -27.70 5.06 2.73
C VAL A 111 -27.77 3.54 2.59
N SER A 112 -28.40 2.89 3.55
CA SER A 112 -28.82 1.50 3.45
C SER A 112 -30.07 1.43 2.57
N GLU A 113 -29.92 0.93 1.33
CA GLU A 113 -31.07 0.53 0.54
C GLU A 113 -31.65 -0.78 1.11
N GLY A 114 -32.79 -0.62 1.79
CA GLY A 114 -33.51 -1.70 2.46
C GLY A 114 -35.02 -1.65 2.19
N ASN A 115 -35.40 -2.16 1.02
CA ASN A 115 -36.60 -2.96 0.71
C ASN A 115 -38.05 -2.40 0.81
N LYS A 116 -38.70 -2.43 -0.38
CA LYS A 116 -40.12 -2.66 -0.75
C LYS A 116 -41.25 -2.48 0.27
N GLY A 117 -42.25 -1.69 -0.12
CA GLY A 117 -43.63 -1.78 0.41
C GLY A 117 -44.65 -1.08 -0.48
N LYS A 118 -45.46 -1.87 -1.19
CA LYS A 118 -46.60 -1.43 -2.03
C LYS A 118 -47.68 -0.75 -1.17
N ASN A 119 -48.37 0.27 -1.73
CA ASN A 119 -49.83 0.35 -1.87
C ASN A 119 -50.28 1.81 -2.00
N ASN A 120 -50.85 2.18 -3.16
CA ASN A 120 -51.77 3.32 -3.21
C ASN A 120 -53.09 2.88 -3.84
N LYS A 121 -54.03 2.51 -2.97
CA LYS A 121 -55.46 2.45 -3.28
C LYS A 121 -56.08 3.79 -2.86
N GLY A 122 -56.61 4.51 -3.86
CA GLY A 122 -57.90 5.16 -3.72
C GLY A 122 -57.95 6.63 -3.32
N LYS A 123 -58.52 7.40 -4.25
CA LYS A 123 -59.85 8.04 -4.12
C LYS A 123 -59.84 9.59 -4.05
N LYS A 124 -60.06 10.15 -5.25
CA LYS A 124 -61.20 11.01 -5.63
C LYS A 124 -61.28 12.40 -4.95
N ARG A 125 -61.02 13.46 -5.72
CA ARG A 125 -61.72 14.74 -5.59
C ARG A 125 -62.10 15.29 -6.98
N LYS A 126 -63.42 15.39 -7.18
CA LYS A 126 -64.12 16.15 -8.23
C LYS A 126 -64.07 17.64 -7.89
N ARG A 127 -64.09 18.50 -8.93
CA ARG A 127 -64.92 19.71 -9.15
C ARG A 127 -64.21 20.53 -10.24
N GLU A 128 -64.73 20.59 -11.47
CA GLU A 128 -65.90 21.31 -12.00
C GLU A 128 -65.46 22.55 -12.78
N GLN A 129 -65.83 22.55 -14.07
CA GLN A 129 -66.30 23.67 -14.93
C GLN A 129 -65.27 24.78 -15.22
N GLU A 130 -65.03 25.20 -16.46
CA GLU A 130 -65.90 25.36 -17.64
C GLU A 130 -65.17 24.97 -18.94
#